data_AF-A0A2V8D8Q7-F1
#
_entry.id   AF-A0A2V8D8Q7-F1
#
_cell.length_a   1.000
_cell.length_b   1.000
_cell.length_c   1.000
_cell.angle_alpha   90.00
_cell.angle_beta   90.00
_cell.angle_gamma   90.00
#
_symmetry.space_group_name_H-M   'P 1'
#
loop_
_entity.id
_entity.type
_entity.pdbx_description
1 polymer ?
#
loop_
_entity_poly.entity_id
_entity_poly.type
_entity_poly.pdbx_seq_one_letter_code
_entity_poly.pdbx_strand_id
1 'polypeptide(L)'
;MYGTLVVVAIDLMDAIVFFGLRGVRPIRIFHSIAAGLLGRSAFQGGLATALLGAFLHFFIALAIVSVFYLASTRVRALTRHAVISGLLYGVVAYTLMNLVVLPLSAAGRPTFPLPVLVNGLLIHMFGVGLPSALFARAASAERSS
;
A
#
# COMPACT_ATOMS: atom_id res chain seq x y z
N MET A 1 -2.11 -12.68 -7.77
CA MET A 1 -2.73 -11.51 -8.45
C MET A 1 -3.98 -11.02 -7.72
N TYR A 2 -4.92 -11.89 -7.33
CA TYR A 2 -6.13 -11.48 -6.60
C TYR A 2 -5.87 -10.65 -5.33
N GLY A 3 -4.93 -11.07 -4.49
CA GLY A 3 -4.58 -10.31 -3.28
C GLY A 3 -4.08 -8.89 -3.56
N THR A 4 -3.30 -8.70 -4.62
CA THR A 4 -2.84 -7.38 -5.05
C THR A 4 -4.00 -6.49 -5.48
N LEU A 5 -4.95 -7.01 -6.27
CA LEU A 5 -6.11 -6.24 -6.71
C LEU A 5 -6.95 -5.76 -5.53
N VAL A 6 -7.16 -6.63 -4.54
CA VAL A 6 -7.91 -6.30 -3.32
C VAL A 6 -7.18 -5.23 -2.50
N VAL A 7 -5.87 -5.38 -2.30
CA VAL A 7 -5.05 -4.40 -1.58
C VAL A 7 -5.09 -3.04 -2.27
N VAL A 8 -4.88 -3.00 -3.59
CA VAL A 8 -4.95 -1.77 -4.39
C VAL A 8 -6.33 -1.13 -4.29
N ALA A 9 -7.40 -1.90 -4.42
CA ALA A 9 -8.76 -1.37 -4.36
C ALA A 9 -9.05 -0.75 -2.99
N ILE A 10 -8.75 -1.47 -1.90
CA ILE A 10 -9.04 -1.00 -0.54
C ILE A 10 -8.20 0.23 -0.18
N ASP A 11 -6.88 0.19 -0.41
CA ASP A 11 -5.98 1.30 -0.06
C ASP A 11 -6.30 2.56 -0.88
N LEU A 12 -6.57 2.41 -2.18
CA LEU A 12 -6.95 3.53 -3.03
C LEU A 12 -8.33 4.10 -2.69
N MET A 13 -9.32 3.24 -2.39
CA MET A 13 -10.65 3.70 -1.97
C MET A 13 -10.57 4.47 -0.67
N ASP A 14 -9.80 3.99 0.31
CA ASP A 14 -9.56 4.71 1.56
C ASP A 14 -8.93 6.08 1.28
N ALA A 15 -7.87 6.13 0.48
CA ALA A 15 -7.22 7.40 0.14
C ALA A 15 -8.19 8.38 -0.54
N ILE A 16 -9.01 7.90 -1.49
CA ILE A 16 -10.00 8.73 -2.19
C ILE A 16 -11.05 9.26 -1.21
N VAL A 17 -11.59 8.43 -0.34
CA VAL A 17 -12.62 8.84 0.63
C VAL A 17 -12.01 9.78 1.68
N PHE A 18 -10.92 9.36 2.32
CA PHE A 18 -10.28 10.11 3.40
C PHE A 18 -9.82 11.50 2.95
N PHE A 19 -9.11 11.60 1.83
CA PHE A 19 -8.65 12.90 1.32
C PHE A 19 -9.75 13.65 0.58
N GLY A 20 -10.71 12.95 -0.05
CA GLY A 20 -11.88 13.55 -0.69
C GLY A 20 -12.77 14.31 0.30
N LEU A 21 -13.01 13.74 1.48
CA LEU A 21 -13.71 14.41 2.59
C LEU A 21 -12.97 15.65 3.11
N ARG A 22 -11.70 15.83 2.72
CA ARG A 22 -10.85 17.00 3.03
C ARG A 22 -10.68 17.94 1.83
N GLY A 23 -11.49 17.76 0.77
CA GLY A 23 -11.51 18.61 -0.42
C GLY A 23 -10.44 18.27 -1.47
N VAL A 24 -9.72 17.17 -1.33
CA VAL A 24 -8.70 16.75 -2.32
C VAL A 24 -9.37 16.03 -3.48
N ARG A 25 -9.12 16.50 -4.71
CA ARG A 25 -9.62 15.82 -5.92
C ARG A 25 -8.92 14.47 -6.12
N PRO A 26 -9.62 13.38 -6.51
CA PRO A 26 -9.02 12.05 -6.66
C PRO A 26 -7.76 12.02 -7.54
N ILE A 27 -7.75 12.81 -8.63
CA ILE A 27 -6.58 12.90 -9.53
C ILE A 27 -5.28 13.34 -8.81
N ARG A 28 -5.40 14.18 -7.78
CA ARG A 28 -4.25 14.67 -7.00
C ARG A 28 -3.61 13.56 -6.17
N ILE A 29 -4.35 12.51 -5.81
CA ILE A 29 -3.82 11.34 -5.10
C ILE A 29 -2.80 10.64 -6.02
N PHE A 30 -3.18 10.37 -7.26
CA PHE A 30 -2.27 9.76 -8.23
C PHE A 30 -1.06 10.64 -8.54
N HIS A 31 -1.24 11.96 -8.68
CA HIS A 31 -0.12 12.88 -8.81
C HIS A 31 0.82 12.84 -7.60
N SER A 32 0.28 12.72 -6.39
CA SER A 32 1.08 12.58 -5.17
C SER A 32 1.93 11.32 -5.18
N ILE A 33 1.41 10.23 -5.72
CA ILE A 33 2.17 8.98 -5.86
C ILE A 33 3.26 9.13 -6.93
N ALA A 34 2.92 9.71 -8.09
CA ALA A 34 3.88 10.01 -9.16
C ALA A 34 4.98 10.99 -8.73
N ALA A 35 4.70 11.87 -7.76
CA ALA A 35 5.69 12.77 -7.18
C ALA A 35 6.84 12.01 -6.50
N GLY A 36 6.65 10.75 -6.11
CA GLY A 36 7.73 9.89 -5.62
C GLY A 36 8.86 9.72 -6.64
N LEU A 37 8.54 9.73 -7.95
CA LEU A 37 9.52 9.63 -9.02
C LEU A 37 9.85 10.99 -9.66
N LEU A 38 8.83 11.83 -9.88
CA LEU A 38 8.94 13.07 -10.66
C LEU A 38 9.06 14.34 -9.81
N GLY A 39 8.96 14.21 -8.49
CA GLY A 39 8.88 15.35 -7.58
C GLY A 39 7.67 16.25 -7.86
N ARG A 40 7.82 17.55 -7.59
CA ARG A 40 6.72 18.53 -7.73
C ARG A 40 6.18 18.67 -9.16
N SER A 41 6.95 18.28 -10.18
CA SER A 41 6.51 18.32 -11.58
C SER A 41 5.34 17.38 -11.88
N ALA A 42 5.15 16.33 -11.06
CA ALA A 42 4.05 15.37 -11.20
C ALA A 42 2.66 16.04 -11.24
N PHE A 43 2.49 17.14 -10.51
CA PHE A 43 1.21 17.87 -10.42
C PHE A 43 0.88 18.70 -11.65
N GLN A 44 1.84 18.92 -12.56
CA GLN A 44 1.65 19.71 -13.78
C GLN A 44 1.45 18.84 -15.03
N GLY A 45 1.81 17.55 -14.98
CA GLY A 45 1.77 16.64 -16.13
C GLY A 45 0.39 16.05 -16.49
N GLY A 46 -0.69 16.58 -15.92
CA GLY A 46 -2.06 16.22 -16.31
C GLY A 46 -2.39 14.74 -16.16
N LEU A 47 -3.09 14.16 -17.14
CA LEU A 47 -3.54 12.77 -17.09
C LEU A 47 -2.37 11.77 -17.17
N ALA A 48 -1.31 12.09 -17.91
CA ALA A 48 -0.17 11.19 -18.08
C ALA A 48 0.54 10.90 -16.75
N THR A 49 0.77 11.92 -15.92
CA THR A 49 1.36 11.73 -14.60
C THR A 49 0.41 11.07 -13.61
N ALA A 50 -0.91 11.25 -13.77
CA ALA A 50 -1.89 10.51 -12.97
C ALA A 50 -1.88 9.01 -13.30
N LEU A 51 -1.81 8.63 -14.58
CA LEU A 51 -1.69 7.22 -14.99
C LEU A 51 -0.38 6.60 -14.50
N LEU A 52 0.73 7.34 -14.55
CA LEU A 52 1.99 6.90 -13.94
C LEU A 52 1.82 6.66 -12.43
N GLY A 53 1.13 7.56 -11.73
CA GLY A 53 0.84 7.38 -10.31
C GLY A 53 0.02 6.13 -10.01
N ALA A 54 -1.01 5.85 -10.81
CA ALA A 54 -1.81 4.63 -10.70
C ALA A 54 -0.97 3.37 -10.95
N PHE A 55 -0.11 3.39 -11.97
CA PHE A 55 0.82 2.30 -12.26
C PHE A 55 1.80 2.06 -11.10
N LEU A 56 2.43 3.12 -10.59
CA LEU A 56 3.35 3.04 -9.46
C LEU A 56 2.66 2.50 -8.21
N HIS A 57 1.42 2.94 -7.94
CA HIS A 57 0.63 2.45 -6.82
C HIS A 57 0.39 0.94 -6.92
N PHE A 58 -0.05 0.46 -8.09
CA PHE A 58 -0.23 -0.96 -8.34
C PHE A 58 1.08 -1.74 -8.19
N PHE A 59 2.19 -1.22 -8.73
CA PHE A 59 3.50 -1.85 -8.64
C PHE A 59 3.99 -1.99 -7.20
N ILE A 60 3.85 -0.94 -6.38
CA ILE A 60 4.21 -0.96 -4.96
C ILE A 60 3.35 -1.98 -4.20
N ALA A 61 2.03 -1.98 -4.42
CA ALA A 61 1.13 -2.94 -3.81
C ALA A 61 1.46 -4.39 -4.23
N LEU A 62 1.80 -4.60 -5.50
CA LEU A 62 2.25 -5.90 -5.99
C LEU A 62 3.53 -6.34 -5.27
N ALA A 63 4.50 -5.45 -5.12
CA ALA A 63 5.75 -5.73 -4.42
C ALA A 63 5.50 -6.11 -2.95
N ILE A 64 4.69 -5.34 -2.23
CA ILE A 64 4.31 -5.61 -0.84
C ILE A 64 3.64 -7.00 -0.71
N VAL A 65 2.60 -7.27 -1.50
CA VAL A 65 1.91 -8.57 -1.45
C VAL A 65 2.85 -9.73 -1.81
N SER A 66 3.74 -9.52 -2.79
CA SER A 66 4.71 -10.52 -3.23
C SER A 66 5.75 -10.82 -2.15
N VAL A 67 6.24 -9.80 -1.45
CA VAL A 67 7.18 -9.96 -0.33
C VAL A 67 6.55 -10.79 0.79
N PHE A 68 5.30 -10.50 1.17
CA PHE A 68 4.62 -11.30 2.19
C PHE A 68 4.48 -12.76 1.74
N TYR A 69 4.02 -12.98 0.51
CA TYR A 69 3.85 -14.33 -0.03
C TYR A 69 5.18 -15.10 -0.09
N LEU A 70 6.26 -14.49 -0.57
CA LEU A 70 7.59 -15.12 -0.62
C LEU A 70 8.18 -15.35 0.78
N ALA A 71 7.85 -14.54 1.77
CA ALA A 71 8.22 -14.80 3.16
C ALA A 71 7.41 -15.98 3.71
N SER A 72 6.12 -16.06 3.38
CA SER A 72 5.22 -17.09 3.88
C SER A 72 5.50 -18.50 3.34
N THR A 73 6.13 -18.61 2.16
CA THR A 73 6.60 -19.90 1.64
C THR A 73 7.79 -20.47 2.43
N ARG A 74 8.57 -19.61 3.10
CA ARG A 74 9.71 -20.02 3.94
C ARG A 74 9.33 -20.16 5.42
N VAL A 75 8.42 -19.33 5.90
CA VAL A 75 8.03 -19.27 7.32
C VAL A 75 6.55 -19.63 7.46
N ARG A 76 6.28 -20.91 7.73
CA ARG A 76 4.91 -21.44 7.92
C ARG A 76 4.10 -20.73 9.01
N ALA A 77 4.76 -20.14 10.00
CA ALA A 77 4.08 -19.37 11.05
C ALA A 77 3.28 -18.19 10.49
N LEU A 78 3.72 -17.59 9.36
CA LEU A 78 3.05 -16.43 8.76
C LEU A 78 1.67 -16.77 8.19
N THR A 79 1.48 -17.97 7.65
CA THR A 79 0.16 -18.42 7.18
C THR A 79 -0.65 -19.07 8.29
N ARG A 80 -0.01 -19.75 9.26
CA ARG A 80 -0.70 -20.33 10.43
C ARG A 80 -1.33 -19.26 11.31
N HIS A 81 -0.66 -18.13 11.51
CA HIS A 81 -1.14 -16.98 12.28
C HIS A 81 -1.44 -15.78 11.39
N ALA A 82 -2.06 -16.01 10.22
CA ALA A 82 -2.27 -15.01 9.17
C ALA A 82 -2.87 -13.67 9.65
N VAL A 83 -3.78 -13.67 10.63
CA VAL A 83 -4.35 -12.42 11.15
C VAL A 83 -3.28 -11.58 11.84
N ILE A 84 -2.61 -12.12 12.86
CA ILE A 84 -1.58 -11.40 13.61
C ILE A 84 -0.40 -11.05 12.71
N SER A 85 0.06 -11.99 11.88
CA SER A 85 1.15 -11.76 10.93
C SER A 85 0.80 -10.68 9.90
N GLY A 86 -0.44 -10.66 9.40
CA GLY A 86 -0.91 -9.63 8.48
C GLY A 86 -0.98 -8.25 9.13
N LEU A 87 -1.52 -8.13 10.34
CA LEU A 87 -1.58 -6.87 11.07
C LEU A 87 -0.17 -6.31 11.36
N LEU A 88 0.73 -7.14 11.87
CA LEU A 88 2.13 -6.74 12.11
C LEU A 88 2.83 -6.35 10.81
N TYR A 89 2.62 -7.11 9.74
CA TYR A 89 3.17 -6.81 8.44
C TYR A 89 2.67 -5.46 7.90
N GLY A 90 1.40 -5.14 8.11
CA GLY A 90 0.84 -3.83 7.78
C GLY A 90 1.56 -2.67 8.48
N VAL A 91 1.82 -2.81 9.79
CA VAL A 91 2.61 -1.81 10.55
C VAL A 91 4.02 -1.65 9.97
N VAL A 92 4.67 -2.76 9.66
CA VAL A 92 6.01 -2.75 9.03
C VAL A 92 5.96 -2.07 7.68
N ALA A 93 4.99 -2.41 6.82
CA ALA A 93 4.82 -1.81 5.50
C ALA A 93 4.59 -0.29 5.59
N TYR A 94 3.71 0.16 6.49
CA TYR A 94 3.47 1.58 6.72
C TYR A 94 4.75 2.31 7.15
N THR A 95 5.48 1.73 8.10
CA THR A 95 6.73 2.30 8.62
C THR A 95 7.79 2.37 7.52
N LEU A 96 7.94 1.31 6.73
CA LEU A 96 8.91 1.24 5.64
C LEU A 96 8.59 2.25 4.54
N MET A 97 7.30 2.39 4.19
CA MET A 97 6.85 3.42 3.25
C MET A 97 7.18 4.83 3.76
N ASN A 98 6.89 5.13 5.03
CA ASN A 98 7.03 6.48 5.57
C ASN A 98 8.46 6.87 5.96
N LEU A 99 9.28 5.92 6.41
CA LEU A 99 10.64 6.20 6.92
C LEU A 99 11.75 5.89 5.91
N VAL A 100 11.47 5.06 4.90
CA VAL A 100 12.48 4.66 3.90
C VAL A 100 12.05 5.10 2.51
N VAL A 101 10.89 4.64 2.03
CA VAL A 101 10.49 4.88 0.64
C VAL A 101 10.24 6.37 0.38
N LEU A 102 9.39 7.01 1.18
CA LEU A 102 9.08 8.43 0.97
C LEU A 102 10.29 9.35 1.13
N PRO A 103 11.16 9.21 2.16
CA PRO A 103 12.37 10.04 2.29
C PRO A 103 13.40 9.83 1.18
N LEU A 104 13.47 8.62 0.59
CA LEU A 104 14.33 8.35 -0.57
C LEU A 104 13.69 8.76 -1.91
N SER A 105 12.39 9.05 -1.91
CA SER A 105 11.65 9.48 -3.09
C SER A 105 11.73 11.00 -3.30
N ALA A 106 11.36 11.45 -4.50
CA ALA A 106 11.24 12.87 -4.82
C ALA A 106 9.98 13.54 -4.24
N ALA A 107 9.09 12.79 -3.55
CA ALA A 107 7.84 13.32 -2.99
C ALA A 107 8.08 14.26 -1.78
N GLY A 108 9.25 14.16 -1.15
CA GLY A 108 9.59 14.88 0.07
C GLY A 108 9.22 14.10 1.34
N ARG A 109 9.55 14.68 2.49
CA ARG A 109 9.32 14.02 3.79
C ARG A 109 7.84 14.06 4.17
N PRO A 110 7.27 12.94 4.62
CA PRO A 110 5.88 12.92 5.10
C PRO A 110 5.73 13.78 6.36
N THR A 111 4.54 14.35 6.52
CA THR A 111 4.10 14.95 7.77
C THR A 111 3.15 13.99 8.48
N PHE A 112 3.17 13.98 9.81
CA PHE A 112 2.36 13.06 10.61
C PHE A 112 1.33 13.76 11.50
N PRO A 113 0.35 14.51 10.93
CA PRO A 113 -0.83 14.88 11.70
C PRO A 113 -1.49 13.62 12.27
N LEU A 114 -1.90 13.65 13.54
CA LEU A 114 -2.50 12.49 14.22
C LEU A 114 -3.60 11.78 13.40
N PRO A 115 -4.55 12.49 12.74
CA PRO A 115 -5.56 11.81 11.93
C PRO A 115 -5.00 11.06 10.73
N VAL A 116 -3.95 11.59 10.08
CA VAL A 116 -3.30 10.96 8.93
C VAL A 116 -2.48 9.75 9.37
N LEU A 117 -1.79 9.87 10.49
CA LEU A 117 -1.02 8.78 11.09
C LEU A 117 -1.94 7.60 11.46
N VAL A 118 -3.03 7.89 12.19
CA VAL A 118 -3.99 6.85 12.62
C VAL A 118 -4.64 6.19 11.42
N ASN A 119 -5.14 6.97 10.45
CA ASN A 119 -5.74 6.41 9.24
C ASN A 119 -4.74 5.55 8.46
N GLY A 120 -3.54 6.08 8.23
CA GLY A 120 -2.47 5.40 7.51
C GLY A 120 -2.08 4.08 8.16
N LEU A 121 -1.97 4.05 9.49
CA LEU A 121 -1.67 2.82 10.22
C LEU A 121 -2.80 1.80 10.09
N LEU A 122 -4.06 2.22 10.30
CA LEU A 122 -5.23 1.35 10.22
C LEU A 122 -5.39 0.76 8.82
N ILE A 123 -5.30 1.58 7.77
CA ILE A 123 -5.46 1.09 6.39
C ILE A 123 -4.33 0.13 6.01
N HIS A 124 -3.10 0.35 6.48
CA HIS A 124 -2.02 -0.59 6.21
C HIS A 124 -2.17 -1.89 7.00
N MET A 125 -2.70 -1.87 8.22
CA MET A 125 -2.97 -3.08 8.99
C MET A 125 -4.11 -3.90 8.37
N PHE A 126 -5.26 -3.26 8.11
CA PHE A 126 -6.50 -3.95 7.74
C PHE A 126 -6.74 -4.03 6.23
N GLY A 127 -6.28 -3.04 5.46
CA GLY A 127 -6.46 -2.96 4.01
C GLY A 127 -5.28 -3.48 3.19
N VAL A 128 -4.07 -3.49 3.77
CA VAL A 128 -2.86 -3.99 3.09
C VAL A 128 -2.39 -5.31 3.69
N GLY A 129 -2.06 -5.32 4.98
CA GLY A 129 -1.40 -6.43 5.64
C GLY A 129 -2.29 -7.64 5.82
N LEU A 130 -3.50 -7.46 6.35
CA LEU A 130 -4.45 -8.55 6.57
C LEU A 130 -4.85 -9.25 5.25
N PRO A 131 -5.26 -8.55 4.17
CA PRO A 131 -5.55 -9.20 2.89
C PRO A 131 -4.34 -9.93 2.33
N SER A 132 -3.14 -9.33 2.37
CA SER A 132 -1.90 -9.98 1.94
C SER A 132 -1.69 -11.33 2.61
N ALA A 133 -1.89 -11.40 3.92
CA ALA A 133 -1.70 -12.62 4.69
C ALA A 133 -2.78 -13.68 4.43
N LEU A 134 -4.04 -13.28 4.28
CA LEU A 134 -5.14 -14.18 4.00
C LEU A 134 -5.01 -14.82 2.61
N PHE A 135 -4.64 -14.03 1.59
CA PHE A 135 -4.41 -14.55 0.25
C PHE A 135 -3.17 -15.46 0.17
N ALA A 136 -2.11 -15.14 0.92
CA ALA A 136 -0.94 -16.02 1.01
C ALA A 136 -1.28 -17.36 1.69
N ARG A 137 -2.13 -17.34 2.71
CA ARG A 137 -2.64 -18.56 3.36
C ARG A 137 -3.49 -19.40 2.41
N ALA A 138 -4.40 -18.77 1.66
CA ALA A 138 -5.25 -19.45 0.69
C ALA A 138 -4.41 -20.14 -0.41
N ALA A 139 -3.46 -19.42 -1.00
CA ALA A 139 -2.55 -19.97 -2.01
C ALA A 139 -1.65 -21.10 -1.49
N SER A 140 -1.35 -21.11 -0.17
CA SER A 140 -0.60 -22.20 0.46
C SER A 140 -1.43 -23.46 0.65
N ALA A 141 -2.74 -23.32 0.92
CA ALA A 141 -3.65 -24.45 1.07
C ALA A 141 -3.87 -25.19 -0.26
N GLU A 142 -3.99 -24.47 -1.37
CA GLU A 142 -4.11 -25.03 -2.73
C GLU A 142 -2.87 -25.82 -3.16
N ARG A 143 -1.68 -25.52 -2.63
CA ARG A 143 -0.45 -26.29 -2.91
C ARG A 143 -0.36 -27.60 -2.14
N SER A 144 -1.15 -27.76 -1.08
CA SER A 144 -1.13 -28.93 -0.20
C SER A 144 -2.24 -29.95 -0.50
N SER A 145 -3.14 -29.64 -1.41
CA SER A 145 -4.18 -30.52 -1.96
C SER A 145 -3.73 -31.15 -3.27
#